data_AF-A0A651HZS4-F1
#
_entry.id   AF-A0A651HZS4-F1
#
_cell.length_a   1.000
_cell.length_b   1.000
_cell.length_c   1.000
_cell.angle_alpha   90.00
_cell.angle_beta   90.00
_cell.angle_gamma   90.00
#
_symmetry.space_group_name_H-M   'P 1'
#
loop_
_entity.id
_entity.type
_entity.pdbx_description
1 polymer ?
#
loop_
_entity_poly.entity_id
_entity_poly.type
_entity_poly.pdbx_seq_one_letter_code
_entity_poly.pdbx_strand_id
1 'polypeptide(L)'
;MLVPQFYIMRFRPDRWWKRLGKSLFFKHGSNNGRLLLLMVLMGGIPLAFSSMFIIYIEANPQLFELELFPLLVLSTISAIFLIGLALMPSTVAAIVLGYYLQYWGLIPVFISYPLAALLGLMFSGLLLHYTGTRPLHHFAELKDYVEKLESYYFQMIVYLRISPVLPFAMMNVFLASLPIKIGWYVLGSMVGMLPRTLLFFWLGMNARDLWEFVKQPTLEGVWQLFPIVFVLLSLGGLLFIAKKVFAVKSR
;
A
#
# COMPACT_ATOMS: atom_id res chain seq x y z
N MET A 1 29.31 -28.34 26.18
CA MET A 1 28.28 -27.31 25.88
C MET A 1 28.81 -26.43 24.75
N LEU A 2 28.36 -26.68 23.52
CA LEU A 2 28.76 -25.95 22.32
C LEU A 2 27.64 -24.99 21.94
N VAL A 3 27.91 -23.69 22.02
CA VAL A 3 27.02 -22.62 21.54
C VAL A 3 27.20 -22.49 20.02
N PRO A 4 26.14 -22.57 19.20
CA PRO A 4 26.28 -22.39 17.75
C PRO A 4 26.48 -20.90 17.44
N GLN A 5 27.59 -20.57 16.78
CA GLN A 5 27.87 -19.23 16.26
C GLN A 5 26.96 -18.93 15.06
N PHE A 6 26.08 -17.94 15.22
CA PHE A 6 25.31 -17.36 14.11
C PHE A 6 26.26 -16.60 13.16
N TYR A 7 26.48 -17.14 11.96
CA TYR A 7 27.14 -16.44 10.86
C TYR A 7 26.23 -15.32 10.34
N ILE A 8 26.47 -14.09 10.83
CA ILE A 8 25.86 -12.88 10.31
C ILE A 8 26.58 -12.52 9.00
N MET A 9 25.98 -12.84 7.85
CA MET A 9 26.47 -12.38 6.55
C MET A 9 26.35 -10.85 6.45
N ARG A 10 27.51 -10.18 6.47
CA ARG A 10 27.71 -8.76 6.16
C ARG A 10 27.16 -8.43 4.78
N PHE A 11 26.06 -7.67 4.75
CA PHE A 11 25.49 -7.12 3.52
C PHE A 11 26.11 -5.73 3.30
N ARG A 12 27.10 -5.61 2.40
CA ARG A 12 27.61 -4.28 2.01
C ARG A 12 26.57 -3.58 1.12
N PRO A 13 26.19 -2.33 1.38
CA PRO A 13 25.40 -1.56 0.44
C PRO A 13 26.34 -1.01 -0.64
N ASP A 14 26.76 -1.87 -1.57
CA ASP A 14 27.54 -1.44 -2.74
C ASP A 14 26.65 -0.67 -3.74
N ARG A 15 27.27 -0.14 -4.79
CA ARG A 15 26.72 0.82 -5.76
C ARG A 15 25.51 0.30 -6.57
N TRP A 16 24.96 -0.86 -6.22
CA TRP A 16 23.90 -1.58 -6.88
C TRP A 16 22.53 -0.88 -6.75
N TRP A 17 22.16 -0.25 -5.62
CA TRP A 17 20.93 0.57 -5.56
C TRP A 17 20.93 1.72 -6.56
N LYS A 18 22.09 2.36 -6.74
CA LYS A 18 22.28 3.38 -7.77
C LYS A 18 22.28 2.79 -9.19
N ARG A 19 22.64 1.51 -9.38
CA ARG A 19 22.63 0.82 -10.68
C ARG A 19 21.30 0.17 -11.04
N LEU A 20 20.55 -0.40 -10.10
CA LEU A 20 19.18 -0.90 -10.27
C LEU A 20 18.22 0.27 -10.46
N GLY A 21 18.37 1.33 -9.65
CA GLY A 21 17.74 2.61 -9.92
C GLY A 21 18.13 3.12 -11.30
N LYS A 22 19.44 3.13 -11.64
CA LYS A 22 19.87 3.61 -12.97
C LYS A 22 19.47 2.73 -14.15
N SER A 23 19.35 1.42 -14.05
CA SER A 23 19.07 0.54 -15.19
C SER A 23 17.56 0.40 -15.44
N LEU A 24 16.74 0.39 -14.39
CA LEU A 24 15.28 0.36 -14.48
C LEU A 24 14.67 1.76 -14.72
N PHE A 25 15.25 2.81 -14.13
CA PHE A 25 14.68 4.15 -14.19
C PHE A 25 15.52 5.17 -14.99
N PHE A 26 16.85 4.98 -15.17
CA PHE A 26 17.71 6.00 -15.82
C PHE A 26 18.43 5.56 -17.11
N LYS A 27 18.32 4.32 -17.59
CA LYS A 27 18.95 3.94 -18.88
C LYS A 27 18.24 4.59 -20.08
N HIS A 28 17.01 5.08 -19.86
CA HIS A 28 16.25 6.00 -20.71
C HIS A 28 16.08 7.39 -20.04
N GLY A 29 17.12 7.86 -19.35
CA GLY A 29 17.15 9.18 -18.72
C GLY A 29 17.23 10.32 -19.74
N SER A 30 16.12 10.65 -20.40
CA SER A 30 15.93 11.98 -21.00
C SER A 30 14.69 12.72 -20.50
N ASN A 31 13.93 12.19 -19.53
CA ASN A 31 12.74 12.89 -19.04
C ASN A 31 12.36 12.53 -17.59
N ASN A 32 13.10 13.06 -16.60
CA ASN A 32 12.66 13.06 -15.19
C ASN A 32 11.22 13.61 -15.04
N GLY A 33 10.82 14.54 -15.92
CA GLY A 33 9.45 15.04 -16.00
C GLY A 33 8.39 13.98 -16.36
N ARG A 34 8.70 12.99 -17.21
CA ARG A 34 7.74 11.92 -17.56
C ARG A 34 7.51 10.96 -16.40
N LEU A 35 8.57 10.60 -15.66
CA LEU A 35 8.42 9.75 -14.47
C LEU A 35 7.64 10.46 -13.37
N LEU A 36 7.94 11.74 -13.12
CA LEU A 36 7.18 12.56 -12.18
C LEU A 36 5.72 12.72 -12.63
N LEU A 37 5.48 12.98 -13.91
CA LEU A 37 4.13 13.06 -14.48
C LEU A 37 3.38 11.74 -14.28
N LEU A 38 4.01 10.59 -14.55
CA LEU A 38 3.40 9.28 -14.32
C LEU A 38 3.08 9.04 -12.84
N MET A 39 3.96 9.42 -11.91
CA MET A 39 3.70 9.34 -10.47
C MET A 39 2.51 10.23 -10.07
N VAL A 40 2.46 11.44 -10.59
CA VAL A 40 1.36 12.39 -10.36
C VAL A 40 0.06 11.87 -10.96
N LEU A 41 0.06 11.30 -12.17
CA LEU A 41 -1.13 10.73 -12.79
C LEU A 41 -1.62 9.49 -12.04
N MET A 42 -0.71 8.58 -11.67
CA MET A 42 -1.04 7.37 -10.92
C MET A 42 -1.47 7.65 -9.47
N GLY A 43 -1.14 8.82 -8.92
CA GLY A 43 -1.67 9.28 -7.63
C GLY A 43 -2.92 10.15 -7.76
N GLY A 44 -2.98 11.00 -8.78
CA GLY A 44 -4.02 12.01 -8.99
C GLY A 44 -5.29 11.47 -9.63
N ILE A 45 -5.20 10.58 -10.63
CA ILE A 45 -6.37 9.94 -11.24
C ILE A 45 -7.20 9.19 -10.19
N PRO A 46 -6.59 8.38 -9.30
CA PRO A 46 -7.36 7.66 -8.29
C PRO A 46 -8.00 8.59 -7.25
N LEU A 47 -7.35 9.72 -6.95
CA LEU A 47 -7.94 10.73 -6.07
C LEU A 47 -9.15 11.40 -6.72
N ALA A 48 -9.03 11.84 -7.98
CA ALA A 48 -10.14 12.41 -8.72
C ALA A 48 -11.32 11.44 -8.85
N PHE A 49 -11.04 10.19 -9.21
CA PHE A 49 -12.05 9.13 -9.26
C PHE A 49 -12.68 8.92 -7.88
N SER A 50 -11.89 8.89 -6.81
CA SER A 50 -12.41 8.72 -5.45
C SER A 50 -13.33 9.87 -5.03
N SER A 51 -13.04 11.11 -5.42
CA SER A 51 -13.92 12.25 -5.19
C SER A 51 -15.24 12.11 -5.94
N MET A 52 -15.20 11.73 -7.22
CA MET A 52 -16.41 11.45 -8.00
C MET A 52 -17.23 10.32 -7.39
N PHE A 53 -16.58 9.26 -6.93
CA PHE A 53 -17.22 8.11 -6.29
C PHE A 53 -17.91 8.49 -4.97
N ILE A 54 -17.28 9.33 -4.15
CA ILE A 54 -17.89 9.85 -2.90
C ILE A 54 -19.11 10.71 -3.23
N ILE A 55 -19.03 11.63 -4.20
CA ILE A 55 -20.17 12.45 -4.62
C ILE A 55 -21.33 11.56 -5.12
N TYR A 56 -21.02 10.51 -5.88
CA TYR A 56 -22.02 9.57 -6.37
C TYR A 56 -22.72 8.83 -5.21
N ILE A 57 -21.95 8.36 -4.23
CA ILE A 57 -22.47 7.70 -3.02
C ILE A 57 -23.37 8.66 -2.22
N GLU A 58 -22.94 9.91 -2.01
CA GLU A 58 -23.74 10.92 -1.29
C GLU A 58 -25.04 11.26 -2.02
N ALA A 59 -25.02 11.29 -3.36
CA ALA A 59 -26.20 11.53 -4.18
C ALA A 59 -27.19 10.35 -4.19
N ASN A 60 -26.76 9.15 -3.79
CA ASN A 60 -27.56 7.93 -3.81
C ASN A 60 -27.59 7.27 -2.41
N PRO A 61 -28.16 7.92 -1.38
CA PRO A 61 -28.18 7.38 -0.02
C PRO A 61 -28.91 6.05 0.09
N GLN A 62 -29.81 5.74 -0.85
CA GLN A 62 -30.56 4.48 -0.91
C GLN A 62 -29.63 3.25 -1.03
N LEU A 63 -28.39 3.42 -1.50
CA LEU A 63 -27.39 2.36 -1.54
C LEU A 63 -27.07 1.78 -0.16
N PHE A 64 -27.21 2.58 0.90
CA PHE A 64 -26.95 2.16 2.29
C PHE A 64 -28.22 1.78 3.06
N GLU A 65 -29.38 1.88 2.43
CA GLU A 65 -30.66 1.41 2.99
C GLU A 65 -30.89 -0.09 2.73
N LEU A 66 -29.99 -0.73 1.96
CA LEU A 66 -29.98 -2.17 1.74
C LEU A 66 -29.83 -2.94 3.05
N GLU A 67 -30.32 -4.17 3.06
CA GLU A 67 -30.02 -5.11 4.14
C GLU A 67 -28.50 -5.28 4.31
N LEU A 68 -28.08 -5.51 5.56
CA LEU A 68 -26.67 -5.55 5.94
C LEU A 68 -25.86 -6.55 5.10
N PHE A 69 -26.39 -7.74 4.84
CA PHE A 69 -25.65 -8.77 4.11
C PHE A 69 -25.39 -8.39 2.64
N PRO A 70 -26.41 -8.03 1.82
CA PRO A 70 -26.19 -7.49 0.47
C PRO A 70 -25.23 -6.29 0.44
N LEU A 71 -25.35 -5.38 1.42
CA LEU A 71 -24.47 -4.21 1.54
C LEU A 71 -23.00 -4.62 1.77
N LEU A 72 -22.76 -5.59 2.64
CA LEU A 72 -21.42 -6.13 2.91
C LEU A 72 -20.81 -6.80 1.67
N VAL A 73 -21.61 -7.58 0.93
CA VAL A 73 -21.16 -8.24 -0.30
C VAL A 73 -20.82 -7.20 -1.36
N LEU A 74 -21.72 -6.24 -1.62
CA LEU A 74 -21.51 -5.20 -2.61
C LEU A 74 -20.28 -4.35 -2.28
N SER A 75 -20.17 -3.87 -1.04
CA SER A 75 -19.03 -3.08 -0.60
C SER A 75 -17.71 -3.85 -0.67
N THR A 76 -17.70 -5.15 -0.39
CA THR A 76 -16.52 -6.01 -0.55
C THR A 76 -16.10 -6.10 -2.01
N ILE A 77 -17.03 -6.42 -2.91
CA ILE A 77 -16.76 -6.57 -4.35
C ILE A 77 -16.28 -5.23 -4.92
N SER A 78 -16.98 -4.14 -4.63
CA SER A 78 -16.57 -2.79 -5.05
C SER A 78 -15.16 -2.46 -4.55
N ALA A 79 -14.85 -2.71 -3.28
CA ALA A 79 -13.52 -2.44 -2.74
C ALA A 79 -12.41 -3.28 -3.41
N ILE A 80 -12.68 -4.55 -3.76
CA ILE A 80 -11.72 -5.39 -4.49
C ILE A 80 -11.34 -4.74 -5.82
N PHE A 81 -12.34 -4.34 -6.62
CA PHE A 81 -12.10 -3.77 -7.94
C PHE A 81 -11.52 -2.36 -7.88
N LEU A 82 -12.10 -1.49 -7.04
CA LEU A 82 -11.67 -0.09 -6.93
C LEU A 82 -10.22 0.02 -6.45
N ILE A 83 -9.83 -0.74 -5.43
CA ILE A 83 -8.45 -0.74 -4.93
C ILE A 83 -7.56 -1.52 -5.90
N GLY A 84 -7.97 -2.71 -6.34
CA GLY A 84 -7.14 -3.60 -7.13
C GLY A 84 -6.77 -3.04 -8.51
N LEU A 85 -7.70 -2.34 -9.15
CA LEU A 85 -7.46 -1.62 -10.41
C LEU A 85 -6.80 -0.24 -10.23
N ALA A 86 -6.41 0.08 -8.99
CA ALA A 86 -5.84 1.37 -8.62
C ALA A 86 -6.74 2.57 -8.97
N LEU A 87 -8.06 2.39 -9.01
CA LEU A 87 -9.03 3.48 -9.22
C LEU A 87 -9.28 4.28 -7.94
N MET A 88 -9.06 3.67 -6.79
CA MET A 88 -9.25 4.30 -5.49
C MET A 88 -8.10 3.93 -4.55
N PRO A 89 -7.49 4.90 -3.85
CA PRO A 89 -6.51 4.59 -2.81
C PRO A 89 -7.16 3.78 -1.68
N SER A 90 -6.45 2.78 -1.17
CA SER A 90 -6.95 1.92 -0.08
C SER A 90 -7.31 2.69 1.20
N THR A 91 -6.66 3.84 1.44
CA THR A 91 -6.96 4.75 2.54
C THR A 91 -8.32 5.43 2.40
N VAL A 92 -8.67 5.89 1.20
CA VAL A 92 -9.98 6.50 0.95
C VAL A 92 -11.07 5.44 1.05
N ALA A 93 -10.84 4.25 0.49
CA ALA A 93 -11.77 3.13 0.62
C ALA A 93 -12.00 2.75 2.10
N ALA A 94 -10.94 2.73 2.92
CA ALA A 94 -11.05 2.47 4.36
C ALA A 94 -11.88 3.54 5.08
N ILE A 95 -11.69 4.82 4.78
CA ILE A 95 -12.50 5.92 5.34
C ILE A 95 -13.99 5.70 4.98
N VAL A 96 -14.29 5.47 3.70
CA VAL A 96 -15.67 5.30 3.22
C VAL A 96 -16.33 4.10 3.91
N LEU A 97 -15.65 2.97 3.97
CA LEU A 97 -16.18 1.77 4.65
C LEU A 97 -16.39 2.01 6.16
N GLY A 98 -15.47 2.71 6.83
CA GLY A 98 -15.60 3.05 8.25
C GLY A 98 -16.75 4.03 8.51
N TYR A 99 -16.91 5.03 7.64
CA TYR A 99 -17.96 6.04 7.77
C TYR A 99 -19.37 5.45 7.62
N TYR A 100 -19.60 4.66 6.57
CA TYR A 100 -20.94 4.15 6.26
C TYR A 100 -21.28 2.84 6.98
N LEU A 101 -20.36 1.89 7.08
CA LEU A 101 -20.64 0.57 7.66
C LEU A 101 -20.19 0.43 9.12
N GLN A 102 -19.48 1.42 9.67
CA GLN A 102 -18.98 1.38 11.05
C GLN A 102 -18.21 0.07 11.29
N TYR A 103 -18.36 -0.59 12.45
CA TYR A 103 -17.67 -1.85 12.76
C TYR A 103 -17.87 -2.96 11.71
N TRP A 104 -19.03 -3.03 11.06
CA TRP A 104 -19.30 -4.02 10.01
C TRP A 104 -18.43 -3.82 8.78
N GLY A 105 -17.94 -2.60 8.55
CA GLY A 105 -16.99 -2.27 7.49
C GLY A 105 -15.62 -2.95 7.64
N LEU A 106 -15.29 -3.54 8.78
CA LEU A 106 -14.07 -4.33 8.94
C LEU A 106 -14.09 -5.58 8.05
N ILE A 107 -15.24 -6.22 7.88
CA ILE A 107 -15.40 -7.42 7.05
C ILE A 107 -14.96 -7.14 5.60
N PRO A 108 -15.55 -6.15 4.89
CA PRO A 108 -15.11 -5.81 3.54
C PRO A 108 -13.66 -5.37 3.51
N VAL A 109 -13.14 -4.67 4.53
CA VAL A 109 -11.71 -4.32 4.61
C VAL A 109 -10.82 -5.58 4.63
N PHE A 110 -11.02 -6.50 5.57
CA PHE A 110 -10.15 -7.67 5.71
C PHE A 110 -10.21 -8.62 4.50
N ILE A 111 -11.36 -8.73 3.85
CA ILE A 111 -11.55 -9.61 2.68
C ILE A 111 -11.06 -8.93 1.39
N SER A 112 -11.47 -7.68 1.16
CA SER A 112 -11.14 -7.01 -0.11
C SER A 112 -9.66 -6.73 -0.26
N TYR A 113 -8.93 -6.55 0.83
CA TYR A 113 -7.52 -6.17 0.82
C TYR A 113 -6.58 -7.18 0.16
N PRO A 114 -6.50 -8.44 0.65
CA PRO A 114 -5.67 -9.45 0.00
C PRO A 114 -6.11 -9.70 -1.43
N LEU A 115 -7.42 -9.67 -1.71
CA LEU A 115 -7.97 -9.90 -3.05
C LEU A 115 -7.67 -8.75 -4.01
N ALA A 116 -7.76 -7.50 -3.56
CA ALA A 116 -7.39 -6.31 -4.33
C ALA A 116 -5.88 -6.30 -4.63
N ALA A 117 -5.05 -6.68 -3.65
CA ALA A 117 -3.62 -6.83 -3.89
C ALA A 117 -3.36 -7.86 -4.99
N LEU A 118 -3.98 -9.05 -4.91
CA LEU A 118 -3.86 -10.08 -5.94
C LEU A 118 -4.33 -9.60 -7.31
N LEU A 119 -5.50 -8.97 -7.38
CA LEU A 119 -6.04 -8.41 -8.60
C LEU A 119 -5.08 -7.38 -9.21
N GLY A 120 -4.53 -6.49 -8.40
CA GLY A 120 -3.57 -5.49 -8.84
C GLY A 120 -2.25 -6.10 -9.32
N LEU A 121 -1.76 -7.18 -8.69
CA LEU A 121 -0.58 -7.93 -9.15
C LEU A 121 -0.86 -8.59 -10.50
N MET A 122 -2.00 -9.27 -10.64
CA MET A 122 -2.40 -9.94 -11.88
C MET A 122 -2.55 -8.94 -13.03
N PHE A 123 -3.24 -7.82 -12.80
CA PHE A 123 -3.41 -6.77 -13.79
C PHE A 123 -2.06 -6.16 -14.20
N SER A 124 -1.17 -5.96 -13.24
CA SER A 124 0.19 -5.45 -13.53
C SER A 124 1.04 -6.46 -14.31
N GLY A 125 0.94 -7.76 -14.00
CA GLY A 125 1.57 -8.81 -14.79
C GLY A 125 1.05 -8.87 -16.22
N LEU A 126 -0.25 -8.70 -16.40
CA LEU A 126 -0.89 -8.62 -17.71
C LEU A 126 -0.39 -7.41 -18.50
N LEU A 127 -0.29 -6.24 -17.87
CA LEU A 127 0.31 -5.04 -18.46
C LEU A 127 1.76 -5.25 -18.91
N LEU A 128 2.58 -5.91 -18.08
CA LEU A 128 3.97 -6.23 -18.45
C LEU A 128 4.03 -7.14 -19.68
N HIS A 129 3.15 -8.16 -19.73
CA HIS A 129 3.04 -9.05 -20.88
C HIS A 129 2.62 -8.31 -22.16
N TYR A 130 1.56 -7.50 -22.12
CA TYR A 130 1.08 -6.77 -23.30
C TYR A 130 2.05 -5.70 -23.80
N THR A 131 2.80 -5.06 -22.89
CA THR A 131 3.82 -4.07 -23.28
C THR A 131 5.11 -4.70 -23.79
N GLY A 132 5.23 -6.04 -23.77
CA GLY A 132 6.46 -6.74 -24.12
C GLY A 132 7.61 -6.51 -23.14
N THR A 133 7.32 -5.97 -21.96
CA THR A 133 8.32 -5.66 -20.94
C THR A 133 8.76 -6.95 -20.27
N ARG A 134 10.04 -7.30 -20.40
CA ARG A 134 10.58 -8.51 -19.77
C ARG A 134 10.63 -8.34 -18.25
N PRO A 135 10.17 -9.35 -17.47
CA PRO A 135 10.33 -9.33 -16.02
C PRO A 135 11.80 -9.20 -15.59
N LEU A 136 12.04 -8.63 -14.41
CA LEU A 136 13.38 -8.29 -13.94
C LEU A 136 14.35 -9.48 -13.90
N HIS A 137 13.84 -10.64 -13.53
CA HIS A 137 14.61 -11.88 -13.44
C HIS A 137 15.10 -12.43 -14.78
N HIS A 138 14.58 -11.93 -15.91
CA HIS A 138 15.05 -12.32 -17.24
C HIS A 138 16.31 -11.56 -17.69
N PHE A 139 16.70 -10.50 -16.98
CA PHE A 139 17.95 -9.79 -17.27
C PHE A 139 19.11 -10.49 -16.56
N ALA A 140 20.04 -11.06 -17.33
CA ALA A 140 21.20 -11.78 -16.80
C ALA A 140 22.02 -10.97 -15.78
N GLU A 141 22.13 -9.65 -15.98
CA GLU A 141 22.80 -8.72 -15.07
C GLU A 141 22.13 -8.62 -13.68
N LEU A 142 20.85 -8.97 -13.57
CA LEU A 142 20.02 -8.82 -12.37
C LEU A 142 19.68 -10.16 -11.71
N LYS A 143 19.92 -11.29 -12.39
CA LYS A 143 19.56 -12.63 -11.92
C LYS A 143 20.14 -12.94 -10.54
N ASP A 144 21.46 -12.77 -10.38
CA ASP A 144 22.16 -13.02 -9.11
C ASP A 144 21.63 -12.14 -7.96
N TYR A 145 21.14 -10.95 -8.27
CA TYR A 145 20.55 -10.05 -7.28
C TYR A 145 19.13 -10.47 -6.90
N VAL A 146 18.33 -10.86 -7.88
CA VAL A 146 16.96 -11.35 -7.68
C VAL A 146 16.98 -12.64 -6.84
N GLU A 147 17.88 -13.58 -7.14
CA GLU A 147 18.03 -14.83 -6.37
C GLU A 147 18.42 -14.55 -4.91
N LYS A 148 19.35 -13.62 -4.66
CA LYS A 148 19.72 -13.21 -3.30
C LYS A 148 18.56 -12.56 -2.53
N LEU A 149 17.61 -11.93 -3.23
CA LEU A 149 16.45 -11.28 -2.63
C LEU A 149 15.32 -12.25 -2.29
N GLU A 150 15.35 -13.50 -2.79
CA GLU A 150 14.25 -14.45 -2.60
C GLU A 150 13.93 -14.72 -1.13
N SER A 151 14.97 -14.83 -0.31
CA SER A 151 14.85 -15.01 1.15
C SER A 151 14.29 -13.77 1.90
N TYR A 152 14.22 -12.62 1.22
CA TYR A 152 13.79 -11.34 1.79
C TYR A 152 12.51 -10.77 1.15
N TYR A 153 11.83 -11.51 0.28
CA TYR A 153 10.66 -10.99 -0.44
C TYR A 153 9.53 -10.56 0.49
N PHE A 154 9.27 -11.30 1.56
CA PHE A 154 8.26 -10.91 2.54
C PHE A 154 8.57 -9.52 3.13
N GLN A 155 9.79 -9.34 3.64
CA GLN A 155 10.21 -8.08 4.26
C GLN A 155 10.20 -6.95 3.23
N MET A 156 10.72 -7.19 2.02
CA MET A 156 10.72 -6.23 0.93
C MET A 156 9.30 -5.75 0.60
N ILE A 157 8.33 -6.65 0.50
CA ILE A 157 6.93 -6.30 0.23
C ILE A 157 6.38 -5.46 1.37
N VAL A 158 6.58 -5.88 2.62
CA VAL A 158 6.14 -5.09 3.79
C VAL A 158 6.71 -3.67 3.75
N TYR A 159 8.01 -3.52 3.50
CA TYR A 159 8.65 -2.20 3.45
C TYR A 159 8.17 -1.33 2.29
N LEU A 160 7.98 -1.92 1.11
CA LEU A 160 7.44 -1.21 -0.05
C LEU A 160 6.01 -0.73 0.22
N ARG A 161 5.21 -1.53 0.93
CA ARG A 161 3.80 -1.24 1.25
C ARG A 161 3.63 -0.23 2.37
N ILE A 162 4.55 -0.20 3.34
CA ILE A 162 4.62 0.83 4.39
C ILE A 162 5.12 2.16 3.81
N SER A 163 6.01 2.11 2.81
CA SER A 163 6.56 3.30 2.17
C SER A 163 5.46 4.15 1.51
N PRO A 164 5.35 5.44 1.86
CA PRO A 164 4.37 6.35 1.23
C PRO A 164 4.80 6.82 -0.17
N VAL A 165 5.99 6.43 -0.63
CA VAL A 165 6.64 7.05 -1.80
C VAL A 165 6.08 6.53 -3.13
N LEU A 166 5.62 5.28 -3.19
CA LEU A 166 5.22 4.65 -4.46
C LEU A 166 3.70 4.48 -4.54
N PRO A 167 3.06 4.96 -5.63
CA PRO A 167 1.65 4.65 -5.91
C PRO A 167 1.40 3.14 -5.99
N PHE A 168 0.19 2.72 -5.63
CA PHE A 168 -0.20 1.30 -5.58
C PHE A 168 0.07 0.57 -6.90
N ALA A 169 -0.28 1.20 -8.02
CA ALA A 169 -0.07 0.64 -9.35
C ALA A 169 1.42 0.44 -9.68
N MET A 170 2.28 1.43 -9.39
CA MET A 170 3.73 1.31 -9.65
C MET A 170 4.35 0.19 -8.82
N MET A 171 3.95 0.08 -7.55
CA MET A 171 4.41 -0.99 -6.68
C MET A 171 3.98 -2.37 -7.20
N ASN A 172 2.75 -2.52 -7.69
CA ASN A 172 2.30 -3.79 -8.25
C ASN A 172 3.02 -4.16 -9.54
N VAL A 173 3.31 -3.19 -10.42
CA VAL A 173 4.15 -3.40 -11.63
C VAL A 173 5.55 -3.85 -11.25
N PHE A 174 6.17 -3.19 -10.26
CA PHE A 174 7.47 -3.61 -9.76
C PHE A 174 7.44 -5.04 -9.21
N LEU A 175 6.48 -5.36 -8.33
CA LEU A 175 6.37 -6.69 -7.72
C LEU A 175 6.00 -7.77 -8.73
N ALA A 176 5.20 -7.47 -9.75
CA ALA A 176 4.85 -8.39 -10.83
C ALA A 176 6.06 -8.78 -11.71
N SER A 177 7.09 -7.93 -11.73
CA SER A 177 8.33 -8.22 -12.47
C SER A 177 9.28 -9.17 -11.72
N LEU A 178 9.01 -9.46 -10.45
CA LEU A 178 9.80 -10.34 -9.59
C LEU A 178 9.15 -11.73 -9.45
N PRO A 179 9.94 -12.80 -9.30
CA PRO A 179 9.42 -14.16 -9.13
C PRO A 179 8.96 -14.41 -7.69
N ILE A 180 7.94 -13.66 -7.25
CA ILE A 180 7.44 -13.71 -5.87
C ILE A 180 6.34 -14.77 -5.76
N LYS A 181 6.43 -15.64 -4.74
CA LYS A 181 5.35 -16.59 -4.41
C LYS A 181 4.13 -15.83 -3.90
N ILE A 182 2.95 -16.18 -4.42
CA ILE A 182 1.67 -15.50 -4.10
C ILE A 182 1.43 -15.39 -2.59
N GLY A 183 1.71 -16.45 -1.82
CA GLY A 183 1.55 -16.43 -0.36
C GLY A 183 2.37 -15.33 0.34
N TRP A 184 3.65 -15.16 -0.04
CA TRP A 184 4.50 -14.10 0.51
C TRP A 184 4.01 -12.71 0.12
N TYR A 185 3.49 -12.56 -1.10
CA TYR A 185 2.92 -11.32 -1.57
C TYR A 185 1.66 -10.91 -0.80
N VAL A 186 0.74 -11.85 -0.58
CA VAL A 186 -0.51 -11.60 0.15
C VAL A 186 -0.19 -11.26 1.60
N LEU A 187 0.57 -12.11 2.30
CA LEU A 187 0.93 -11.89 3.70
C LEU A 187 1.72 -10.59 3.89
N GLY A 188 2.70 -10.34 3.02
CA GLY A 188 3.49 -9.10 3.06
C GLY A 188 2.64 -7.86 2.79
N SER A 189 1.68 -7.94 1.85
CA SER A 189 0.79 -6.82 1.56
C SER A 189 -0.21 -6.57 2.68
N MET A 190 -0.74 -7.62 3.31
CA MET A 190 -1.58 -7.48 4.51
C MET A 190 -0.80 -6.81 5.62
N VAL A 191 0.35 -7.34 6.03
CA VAL A 191 1.16 -6.76 7.11
C VAL A 191 1.60 -5.33 6.80
N GLY A 192 1.95 -5.03 5.55
CA GLY A 192 2.45 -3.71 5.16
C GLY A 192 1.37 -2.63 5.02
N MET A 193 0.13 -2.98 4.66
CA MET A 193 -0.96 -2.01 4.44
C MET A 193 -1.94 -1.90 5.60
N LEU A 194 -2.20 -3.01 6.30
CA LEU A 194 -3.25 -3.11 7.30
C LEU A 194 -3.13 -2.10 8.45
N PRO A 195 -1.93 -1.81 9.01
CA PRO A 195 -1.80 -0.81 10.07
C PRO A 195 -2.31 0.56 9.65
N ARG A 196 -1.92 1.02 8.45
CA ARG A 196 -2.39 2.29 7.89
C ARG A 196 -3.88 2.22 7.61
N THR A 197 -4.37 1.14 7.05
CA THR A 197 -5.79 0.99 6.74
C THR A 197 -6.68 1.05 7.97
N LEU A 198 -6.32 0.37 9.05
CA LEU A 198 -7.10 0.39 10.28
C LEU A 198 -7.15 1.80 10.88
N LEU A 199 -6.06 2.57 10.78
CA LEU A 199 -6.07 3.98 11.16
C LEU A 199 -7.09 4.78 10.35
N PHE A 200 -7.04 4.67 9.03
CA PHE A 200 -7.93 5.42 8.14
C PHE A 200 -9.38 4.96 8.24
N PHE A 201 -9.60 3.68 8.52
CA PHE A 201 -10.91 3.14 8.83
C PHE A 201 -11.48 3.74 10.12
N TRP A 202 -10.67 3.77 11.19
CA TRP A 202 -11.04 4.41 12.45
C TRP A 202 -11.31 5.91 12.27
N LEU A 203 -10.51 6.61 11.45
CA LEU A 203 -10.80 8.00 11.07
C LEU A 203 -12.15 8.15 10.37
N GLY A 204 -12.51 7.19 9.49
CA GLY A 204 -13.81 7.17 8.84
C GLY A 204 -14.97 6.99 9.82
N MET A 205 -14.84 6.06 10.78
CA MET A 205 -15.86 5.84 11.81
C MET A 205 -16.14 7.11 12.63
N ASN A 206 -15.09 7.85 12.97
CA ASN A 206 -15.16 9.06 13.82
C ASN A 206 -15.20 10.36 12.99
N ALA A 207 -15.44 10.29 11.67
CA ALA A 207 -15.28 11.46 10.80
C ALA A 207 -16.23 12.61 11.18
N ARG A 208 -17.44 12.30 11.66
CA ARG A 208 -18.42 13.32 12.09
C ARG A 208 -17.94 14.05 13.34
N ASP A 209 -17.57 13.30 14.37
CA ASP A 209 -17.08 13.86 15.64
C ASP A 209 -15.80 14.70 15.43
N LEU A 210 -14.89 14.19 14.59
CA LEU A 210 -13.68 14.91 14.21
C LEU A 210 -13.99 16.21 13.45
N TRP A 211 -14.99 16.20 12.56
CA TRP A 211 -15.40 17.39 11.81
C TRP A 211 -16.08 18.43 12.70
N GLU A 212 -16.91 17.99 13.64
CA GLU A 212 -17.53 18.86 14.64
C GLU A 212 -16.48 19.51 15.55
N PHE A 213 -15.51 18.73 16.02
CA PHE A 213 -14.39 19.25 16.81
C PHE A 213 -13.56 20.28 16.03
N VAL A 214 -13.29 20.06 14.74
CA VAL A 214 -12.55 21.03 13.91
C VAL A 214 -13.33 22.34 13.75
N LYS A 215 -14.67 22.29 13.70
CA LYS A 215 -15.51 23.50 13.63
C LYS A 215 -15.61 24.23 14.97
N GLN A 216 -15.70 23.50 16.07
CA GLN A 216 -15.86 24.04 17.42
C GLN A 216 -14.88 23.35 18.38
N PRO A 217 -13.62 23.82 18.45
CA PRO A 217 -12.62 23.16 19.28
C PRO A 217 -12.95 23.34 20.77
N THR A 218 -13.24 22.24 21.45
CA THR A 218 -13.44 22.19 22.91
C THR A 218 -12.23 21.56 23.60
N LEU A 219 -11.95 21.95 24.84
CA LEU A 219 -10.85 21.35 25.62
C LEU A 219 -11.05 19.84 25.83
N GLU A 220 -12.29 19.37 25.90
CA GLU A 220 -12.63 17.95 25.98
C GLU A 220 -12.47 17.22 24.64
N GLY A 221 -12.71 17.90 23.51
CA GLY A 221 -12.53 17.32 22.18
C GLY A 221 -11.07 17.07 21.79
N VAL A 222 -10.10 17.73 22.47
CA VAL A 222 -8.66 17.47 22.26
C VAL A 222 -8.31 16.00 22.46
N TRP A 223 -9.06 15.28 23.32
CA TRP A 223 -8.82 13.86 23.56
C TRP A 223 -9.06 13.00 22.31
N GLN A 224 -9.89 13.44 21.38
CA GLN A 224 -10.19 12.75 20.12
C GLN A 224 -8.99 12.75 19.15
N LEU A 225 -8.02 13.65 19.34
CA LEU A 225 -6.79 13.69 18.55
C LEU A 225 -5.73 12.70 19.03
N PHE A 226 -5.80 12.22 20.28
CA PHE A 226 -4.77 11.32 20.81
C PHE A 226 -4.59 10.04 20.01
N PRO A 227 -5.65 9.31 19.60
CA PRO A 227 -5.48 8.10 18.79
C PRO A 227 -4.75 8.40 17.47
N ILE A 228 -5.03 9.55 16.85
CA ILE A 228 -4.35 10.00 15.62
C ILE A 228 -2.87 10.24 15.91
N VAL A 229 -2.56 11.01 16.96
CA VAL A 229 -1.18 11.32 17.37
C VAL A 229 -0.41 10.05 17.74
N PHE A 230 -1.01 9.14 18.53
CA PHE A 230 -0.38 7.87 18.92
C PHE A 230 -0.13 6.96 17.73
N VAL A 231 -1.05 6.91 16.76
CA VAL A 231 -0.83 6.09 15.57
C VAL A 231 0.21 6.73 14.64
N LEU A 232 0.22 8.05 14.49
CA LEU A 232 1.29 8.75 13.75
C LEU A 232 2.66 8.57 14.43
N LEU A 233 2.72 8.64 15.76
CA LEU A 233 3.93 8.35 16.53
C LEU A 233 4.36 6.88 16.40
N SER A 234 3.41 5.94 16.41
CA SER A 234 3.68 4.50 16.23
C SER A 234 4.20 4.19 14.82
N LEU A 235 3.57 4.76 13.79
CA LEU A 235 4.03 4.68 12.40
C LEU A 235 5.39 5.35 12.23
N GLY A 236 5.58 6.53 12.82
CA GLY A 236 6.87 7.23 12.86
C GLY A 236 7.97 6.42 13.56
N GLY A 237 7.63 5.75 14.66
CA GLY A 237 8.51 4.85 15.40
C GLY A 237 8.87 3.60 14.60
N LEU A 238 7.91 2.96 13.94
CA LEU A 238 8.13 1.86 13.00
C LEU A 238 9.06 2.27 11.85
N LEU A 239 8.82 3.45 11.27
CA LEU A 239 9.68 4.01 10.23
C LEU A 239 11.08 4.34 10.73
N PHE A 240 11.21 4.88 11.95
CA PHE A 240 12.50 5.17 12.59
C PHE A 240 13.29 3.90 12.88
N ILE A 241 12.63 2.87 13.43
CA ILE A 241 13.24 1.55 13.68
C ILE A 241 13.64 0.91 12.37
N ALA A 242 12.77 0.91 11.36
CA ALA A 242 13.11 0.44 10.02
C ALA A 242 14.36 1.18 9.52
N LYS A 243 14.38 2.52 9.57
CA LYS A 243 15.54 3.34 9.19
C LYS A 243 16.80 2.95 9.96
N LYS A 244 16.71 2.71 11.27
CA LYS A 244 17.84 2.37 12.13
C LYS A 244 18.36 0.96 11.85
N VAL A 245 17.48 -0.02 11.63
CA VAL A 245 17.83 -1.38 11.22
C VAL A 245 18.52 -1.38 9.85
N PHE A 246 18.04 -0.54 8.92
CA PHE A 246 18.69 -0.34 7.63
C PHE A 246 20.01 0.44 7.72
N ALA A 247 20.14 1.39 8.65
CA ALA A 247 21.35 2.20 8.84
C ALA A 247 22.47 1.42 9.53
N VAL A 248 22.15 0.57 10.52
CA VAL A 248 23.13 -0.27 11.23
C VAL A 248 23.75 -1.33 10.31
N LYS A 249 23.08 -1.68 9.20
CA LYS A 249 23.61 -2.60 8.17
C LYS A 249 24.62 -1.94 7.21
N SER A 250 25.03 -0.69 7.44
CA SER A 250 25.95 0.07 6.57
C SER A 250 27.38 0.28 7.12
N ARG A 251 27.77 -0.40 8.19
CA ARG A 251 29.16 -0.45 8.70
C ARG A 251 29.78 -1.84 8.60
#